data_AF-A0A958ASM6-F1
#
_entry.id   AF-A0A958ASM6-F1
#
_cell.length_a   1.000
_cell.length_b   1.000
_cell.length_c   1.000
_cell.angle_alpha   90.00
_cell.angle_beta   90.00
_cell.angle_gamma   90.00
#
_symmetry.space_group_name_H-M   'P 1'
#
loop_
_entity.id
_entity.type
_entity.pdbx_description
1 polymer ?
#
loop_
_entity_poly.entity_id
_entity_poly.type
_entity_poly.pdbx_seq_one_letter_code
_entity_poly.pdbx_strand_id
1 'polypeptide(L)'
;MSLGKNPLSSTPYYDELHEAMALAGCPVCRLLDQTANVQIDSVLWEMVNIPAFQEEFQQSRGYCSHHGWMMVRGGAALGITILMNAVFDVLLETIDHYDDDTSGSTFQQLRHALRFSSGGRADRLVDTMSPQTECPICLILKPIESGYISTLLTHLVNDDALTETYQLSDGLCLPHLQQAIKSVGSDKSLAALLAAQRHIWQRLKGQLAEFIRKNDYRFSKEPVGIEGDAWQRALESLYGPPPKTPGLGRGLTSDVKR
;
A
#
# COMPACT_ATOMS: atom_id res chain seq x y z
N MET A 1 -31.92 -18.50 -21.91
CA MET A 1 -31.49 -17.18 -22.41
C MET A 1 -30.01 -17.05 -22.12
N SER A 2 -29.20 -17.14 -23.17
CA SER A 2 -27.74 -17.11 -23.10
C SER A 2 -27.30 -15.66 -22.84
N LEU A 3 -26.64 -15.41 -21.70
CA LEU A 3 -25.92 -14.16 -21.47
C LEU A 3 -24.72 -14.15 -22.42
N GLY A 4 -24.79 -13.32 -23.46
CA GLY A 4 -23.71 -13.12 -24.42
C GLY A 4 -22.46 -12.63 -23.69
N LYS A 5 -21.35 -13.36 -23.86
CA LYS A 5 -20.03 -12.89 -23.47
C LYS A 5 -19.75 -11.58 -24.23
N ASN A 6 -19.51 -10.51 -23.49
CA ASN A 6 -19.10 -9.22 -24.02
C ASN A 6 -17.72 -9.40 -24.69
N PRO A 7 -17.50 -9.02 -25.96
CA PRO A 7 -16.24 -9.28 -26.69
C PRO A 7 -15.01 -8.52 -26.14
N LEU A 8 -15.12 -7.85 -24.99
CA LEU A 8 -14.05 -7.12 -24.31
C LEU A 8 -13.31 -7.96 -23.25
N SER A 9 -13.71 -9.22 -23.00
CA SER A 9 -13.12 -10.09 -21.96
C SER A 9 -11.74 -10.68 -22.32
N SER A 10 -10.97 -10.05 -23.23
CA SER A 10 -9.64 -10.51 -23.63
C SER A 10 -8.50 -9.61 -23.14
N THR A 11 -8.81 -8.45 -22.55
CA THR A 11 -7.82 -7.54 -21.98
C THR A 11 -7.47 -7.97 -20.55
N PRO A 12 -6.19 -8.26 -20.24
CA PRO A 12 -5.76 -8.57 -18.88
C PRO A 12 -6.22 -7.49 -17.88
N TYR A 13 -6.56 -7.91 -16.66
CA TYR A 13 -6.97 -7.05 -15.55
C TYR A 13 -8.32 -6.32 -15.71
N TYR A 14 -8.98 -6.39 -16.86
CA TYR A 14 -10.21 -5.63 -17.12
C TYR A 14 -11.37 -6.05 -16.18
N ASP A 15 -11.68 -7.34 -16.13
CA ASP A 15 -12.84 -7.84 -15.38
C ASP A 15 -12.69 -7.57 -13.87
N GLU A 16 -11.52 -7.88 -13.31
CA GLU A 16 -11.18 -7.61 -11.90
C GLU A 16 -11.27 -6.11 -11.57
N LEU A 17 -10.77 -5.24 -12.46
CA LEU A 17 -10.81 -3.80 -12.28
C LEU A 17 -12.25 -3.27 -12.33
N HIS A 18 -13.05 -3.73 -13.29
CA HIS A 18 -14.44 -3.36 -13.44
C HIS A 18 -15.27 -3.78 -12.21
N GLU A 19 -15.09 -5.00 -11.72
CA GLU A 19 -15.73 -5.49 -10.50
C GLU A 19 -15.29 -4.68 -9.27
N ALA A 20 -13.99 -4.37 -9.15
CA ALA A 20 -13.46 -3.61 -8.03
C ALA A 20 -14.00 -2.16 -7.97
N MET A 21 -14.26 -1.53 -9.12
CA MET A 21 -14.83 -0.18 -9.19
C MET A 21 -16.28 -0.09 -8.69
N ALA A 22 -17.01 -1.20 -8.69
CA ALA A 22 -18.37 -1.25 -8.15
C ALA A 22 -18.40 -1.27 -6.61
N LEU A 23 -17.25 -1.39 -5.96
CA LEU A 23 -17.09 -1.41 -4.50
C LEU A 23 -16.48 -0.09 -4.01
N ALA A 24 -16.72 0.23 -2.74
CA ALA A 24 -16.20 1.46 -2.14
C ALA A 24 -14.66 1.52 -2.13
N GLY A 25 -14.10 2.73 -2.23
CA GLY A 25 -12.67 3.00 -2.19
C GLY A 25 -11.94 2.79 -3.51
N CYS A 26 -10.60 2.92 -3.48
CA CYS A 26 -9.78 2.82 -4.68
C CYS A 26 -9.71 1.38 -5.22
N PRO A 27 -10.06 1.12 -6.49
CA PRO A 27 -10.08 -0.23 -7.04
C PRO A 27 -8.68 -0.85 -7.13
N VAL A 28 -7.66 -0.06 -7.45
CA VAL A 28 -6.26 -0.52 -7.50
C VAL A 28 -5.77 -0.90 -6.09
N CYS A 29 -5.99 -0.06 -5.07
CA CYS A 29 -5.65 -0.41 -3.68
C CYS A 29 -6.28 -1.74 -3.27
N ARG A 30 -7.57 -1.93 -3.58
CA ARG A 30 -8.32 -3.14 -3.22
C ARG A 30 -7.68 -4.39 -3.83
N LEU A 31 -7.39 -4.36 -5.12
CA LEU A 31 -6.83 -5.51 -5.84
C LEU A 31 -5.41 -5.82 -5.36
N LEU A 32 -4.59 -4.78 -5.15
CA LEU A 32 -3.25 -4.96 -4.60
C LEU A 32 -3.27 -5.52 -3.17
N ASP A 33 -4.15 -5.02 -2.29
CA ASP A 33 -4.30 -5.55 -0.93
C ASP A 33 -4.80 -7.00 -0.93
N GLN A 34 -5.66 -7.39 -1.88
CA GLN A 34 -6.09 -8.79 -2.04
C GLN A 34 -4.92 -9.67 -2.43
N THR A 35 -4.14 -9.27 -3.44
CA THR A 35 -2.93 -9.99 -3.84
C THR A 35 -1.91 -10.05 -2.70
N ALA A 36 -1.65 -8.94 -2.02
CA ALA A 36 -0.75 -8.87 -0.88
C ALA A 36 -1.16 -9.83 0.24
N ASN A 37 -2.46 -9.91 0.55
CA ASN A 37 -2.97 -10.81 1.57
C ASN A 37 -2.68 -12.28 1.27
N VAL A 38 -2.85 -12.69 0.00
CA VAL A 38 -2.55 -14.06 -0.45
C VAL A 38 -1.05 -14.35 -0.33
N GLN A 39 -0.21 -13.41 -0.77
CA GLN A 39 1.25 -13.57 -0.72
C GLN A 39 1.77 -13.64 0.73
N ILE A 40 1.31 -12.74 1.59
CA ILE A 40 1.68 -12.72 3.01
C ILE A 40 1.21 -14.01 3.70
N ASP A 41 0.03 -14.54 3.33
CA ASP A 41 -0.44 -15.80 3.90
C ASP A 41 0.49 -16.97 3.52
N SER A 42 0.80 -17.14 2.23
CA SER A 42 1.72 -18.17 1.76
C SER A 42 3.07 -18.05 2.45
N VAL A 43 3.61 -16.84 2.59
CA VAL A 43 4.87 -16.63 3.32
C VAL A 43 4.80 -17.14 4.76
N LEU A 44 3.78 -16.72 5.51
CA LEU A 44 3.68 -17.00 6.95
C LEU A 44 3.49 -18.49 7.27
N TRP A 45 2.93 -19.26 6.34
CA TRP A 45 2.66 -20.69 6.54
C TRP A 45 3.68 -21.60 5.88
N GLU A 46 4.26 -21.19 4.74
CA GLU A 46 5.04 -22.08 3.88
C GLU A 46 6.50 -21.67 3.79
N MET A 47 6.83 -20.39 3.94
CA MET A 47 8.15 -19.85 3.59
C MET A 47 9.02 -19.43 4.77
N VAL A 48 8.47 -19.29 5.99
CA VAL A 48 9.20 -18.74 7.15
C VAL A 48 10.48 -19.51 7.52
N ASN A 49 10.57 -20.79 7.15
CA ASN A 49 11.74 -21.63 7.43
C ASN A 49 12.69 -21.80 6.23
N ILE A 50 12.43 -21.14 5.10
CA ILE A 50 13.26 -21.25 3.89
C ILE A 50 14.46 -20.29 4.02
N PRO A 51 15.72 -20.77 4.05
CA PRO A 51 16.88 -19.91 4.29
C PRO A 51 17.04 -18.79 3.26
N ALA A 52 16.85 -19.09 1.97
CA ALA A 52 16.95 -18.10 0.89
C ALA A 52 15.92 -16.97 1.06
N PHE A 53 14.70 -17.30 1.51
CA PHE A 53 13.68 -16.29 1.79
C PHE A 53 14.05 -15.44 3.03
N GLN A 54 14.58 -16.06 4.09
CA GLN A 54 15.01 -15.31 5.27
C GLN A 54 16.12 -14.30 4.95
N GLU A 55 17.06 -14.66 4.07
CA GLU A 55 18.11 -13.74 3.61
C GLU A 55 17.51 -12.53 2.88
N GLU A 56 16.61 -12.75 1.92
CA GLU A 56 15.91 -11.68 1.19
C GLU A 56 15.08 -10.79 2.13
N PHE A 57 14.38 -11.40 3.08
CA PHE A 57 13.58 -10.70 4.08
C PHE A 57 14.45 -9.84 5.01
N GLN A 58 15.63 -10.32 5.42
CA GLN A 58 16.58 -9.55 6.22
C GLN A 58 17.18 -8.38 5.45
N GLN A 59 17.56 -8.57 4.18
CA GLN A 59 18.09 -7.51 3.31
C GLN A 59 17.09 -6.37 3.12
N SER A 60 15.81 -6.68 3.04
CA SER A 60 14.72 -5.69 2.96
C SER A 60 14.33 -5.08 4.32
N ARG A 61 14.97 -5.52 5.43
CA ARG A 61 14.58 -5.18 6.81
C ARG A 61 13.12 -5.52 7.10
N GLY A 62 12.63 -6.57 6.45
CA GLY A 62 11.26 -7.02 6.47
C GLY A 62 10.36 -6.31 5.46
N TYR A 63 9.12 -6.07 5.86
CA TYR A 63 8.12 -5.44 5.00
C TYR A 63 8.03 -3.92 5.25
N CYS A 64 7.54 -3.19 4.25
CA CYS A 64 7.19 -1.79 4.43
C CYS A 64 6.09 -1.64 5.51
N SER A 65 5.92 -0.44 6.06
CA SER A 65 4.96 -0.21 7.15
C SER A 65 3.57 -0.78 6.86
N HIS A 66 3.04 -0.59 5.64
CA HIS A 66 1.74 -1.14 5.22
C HIS A 66 1.71 -2.68 5.29
N HIS A 67 2.61 -3.34 4.57
CA HIS A 67 2.63 -4.81 4.49
C HIS A 67 3.08 -5.48 5.80
N GLY A 68 3.88 -4.79 6.62
CA GLY A 68 4.24 -5.27 7.95
C GLY A 68 3.01 -5.40 8.85
N TRP A 69 2.13 -4.40 8.86
CA TRP A 69 0.86 -4.48 9.61
C TRP A 69 -0.12 -5.50 9.03
N MET A 70 -0.07 -5.79 7.73
CA MET A 70 -0.89 -6.84 7.12
C MET A 70 -0.49 -8.27 7.55
N MET A 71 0.69 -8.44 8.16
CA MET A 71 1.07 -9.73 8.74
C MET A 71 0.18 -10.11 9.94
N VAL A 72 -0.43 -9.14 10.62
CA VAL A 72 -1.25 -9.37 11.81
C VAL A 72 -2.53 -10.13 11.45
N ARG A 73 -2.54 -11.44 11.71
CA ARG A 73 -3.66 -12.36 11.47
C ARG A 73 -3.67 -13.51 12.47
N GLY A 74 -4.85 -14.10 12.67
CA GLY A 74 -5.01 -15.22 13.61
C GLY A 74 -4.12 -16.42 13.23
N GLY A 75 -3.46 -17.03 14.23
CA GLY A 75 -2.63 -18.24 14.04
C GLY A 75 -1.22 -17.99 13.51
N ALA A 76 -0.91 -16.81 12.98
CA ALA A 76 0.39 -16.53 12.35
C ALA A 76 1.49 -16.08 13.32
N ALA A 77 1.21 -15.99 14.64
CA ALA A 77 2.11 -15.41 15.63
C ALA A 77 3.53 -16.01 15.60
N LEU A 78 3.65 -17.33 15.43
CA LEU A 78 4.96 -18.00 15.35
C LEU A 78 5.74 -17.57 14.10
N GLY A 79 5.10 -17.62 12.93
CA GLY A 79 5.74 -17.22 11.66
C GLY A 79 6.19 -15.77 11.69
N ILE A 80 5.35 -14.87 12.21
CA ILE A 80 5.69 -13.46 12.41
C ILE A 80 6.90 -13.34 13.36
N THR A 81 6.89 -14.06 14.48
CA THR A 81 7.97 -14.00 15.47
C THR A 81 9.31 -14.42 14.88
N ILE A 82 9.35 -15.50 14.10
CA ILE A 82 10.57 -15.98 13.42
C ILE A 82 11.12 -14.90 12.49
N LEU A 83 10.25 -14.31 11.64
CA LEU A 83 10.66 -13.28 10.70
C LEU A 83 11.13 -11.99 11.38
N MET A 84 10.43 -11.56 12.44
CA MET A 84 10.82 -10.36 13.18
C MET A 84 12.12 -10.57 13.95
N ASN A 85 12.34 -11.76 14.53
CA ASN A 85 13.59 -12.06 15.22
C ASN A 85 14.79 -11.93 14.26
N ALA A 86 14.68 -12.50 13.06
CA ALA A 86 15.74 -12.42 12.05
C ALA A 86 16.08 -10.96 11.66
N VAL A 87 15.08 -10.07 11.56
CA VAL A 87 15.33 -8.65 11.28
C VAL A 87 15.96 -7.95 12.47
N PHE A 88 15.51 -8.24 13.70
CA PHE A 88 16.10 -7.67 14.91
C PHE A 88 17.54 -8.13 15.14
N ASP A 89 17.87 -9.38 14.82
CA ASP A 89 19.24 -9.91 14.91
C ASP A 89 20.19 -9.04 14.05
N VAL A 90 19.81 -8.75 12.80
CA VAL A 90 20.62 -7.89 11.90
C VAL A 90 20.71 -6.44 12.39
N LEU A 91 19.62 -5.88 12.92
CA LEU A 91 19.61 -4.51 13.42
C LEU A 91 20.43 -4.35 14.70
N LEU A 92 20.36 -5.31 15.62
CA LEU A 92 21.17 -5.33 16.84
C LEU A 92 22.64 -5.53 16.49
N GLU A 93 22.96 -6.46 15.60
CA GLU A 93 24.33 -6.64 15.11
C GLU A 93 24.89 -5.36 14.48
N THR A 94 24.06 -4.61 13.72
CA THR A 94 24.45 -3.31 13.15
C THR A 94 24.76 -2.26 14.24
N ILE A 95 24.02 -2.25 15.35
CA ILE A 95 24.25 -1.34 16.48
C ILE A 95 25.52 -1.76 17.24
N ASP A 96 25.69 -3.05 17.52
CA ASP A 96 26.84 -3.56 18.28
C ASP A 96 28.16 -3.26 17.55
N HIS A 97 28.20 -3.45 16.22
CA HIS A 97 29.38 -3.12 15.41
C HIS A 97 29.70 -1.61 15.38
N TYR A 98 28.71 -0.73 15.55
CA TYR A 98 28.92 0.71 15.63
C TYR A 98 29.63 1.12 16.92
N ASP A 99 29.30 0.47 18.04
CA ASP A 99 29.92 0.71 19.34
C ASP A 99 31.38 0.22 19.35
N ASP A 100 31.68 -0.92 18.72
CA ASP A 100 33.06 -1.41 18.62
C ASP A 100 33.97 -0.47 17.80
N ASP A 101 33.47 0.10 16.70
CA ASP A 101 34.20 1.07 15.88
C ASP A 101 34.46 2.41 16.60
N THR A 102 33.72 2.74 17.68
CA THR A 102 34.03 3.91 18.53
C THR A 102 35.23 3.72 19.44
N SER A 103 35.52 2.47 19.79
CA SER A 103 36.55 2.10 20.77
C SER A 103 37.95 1.99 20.13
N GLY A 104 38.06 2.21 18.81
CA GLY A 104 39.31 2.23 18.06
C GLY A 104 40.20 3.44 18.36
N SER A 105 41.52 3.21 18.40
CA SER A 105 42.55 4.18 18.83
C SER A 105 42.45 5.55 18.16
N THR A 106 42.89 6.58 18.89
CA THR A 106 42.96 8.02 18.51
C THR A 106 43.58 8.26 17.12
N PHE A 107 44.42 7.34 16.63
CA PHE A 107 45.07 7.41 15.33
C PHE A 107 44.13 7.14 14.14
N GLN A 108 43.03 6.41 14.36
CA GLN A 108 42.01 6.09 13.35
C GLN A 108 41.00 7.23 13.18
N GLN A 109 40.76 8.00 14.24
CA GLN A 109 39.94 9.22 14.23
C GLN A 109 40.55 10.33 13.35
N LEU A 110 41.88 10.49 13.37
CA LEU A 110 42.63 11.42 12.51
C LEU A 110 42.56 11.05 11.02
N ARG A 111 42.42 9.76 10.67
CA ARG A 111 42.23 9.32 9.28
C ARG A 111 40.80 9.52 8.76
N HIS A 112 39.80 9.51 9.64
CA HIS A 112 38.41 9.81 9.27
C HIS A 112 38.20 11.30 8.95
N ALA A 113 38.95 12.21 9.58
CA ALA A 113 38.91 13.64 9.27
C ALA A 113 39.42 13.99 7.85
N LEU A 114 40.18 13.10 7.21
CA LEU A 114 40.80 13.32 5.90
C LEU A 114 40.07 12.61 4.74
N ARG A 115 39.01 11.83 5.02
CA ARG A 115 38.15 11.23 3.97
C ARG A 115 36.90 12.08 3.78
N PHE A 116 36.99 13.06 2.88
CA PHE A 116 35.86 13.78 2.30
C PHE A 116 34.97 12.81 1.51
N SER A 117 34.03 12.16 2.18
CA SER A 117 32.80 11.64 1.58
C SER A 117 31.64 12.15 2.41
N SER A 118 30.66 12.73 1.75
CA SER A 118 29.54 13.52 2.29
C SER A 118 28.51 12.69 3.05
N GLY A 119 28.93 12.09 4.17
CA GLY A 119 28.05 11.44 5.13
C GLY A 119 28.80 11.27 6.46
N GLY A 120 28.27 11.88 7.51
CA GLY A 120 28.75 11.69 8.87
C GLY A 120 28.59 10.24 9.33
N ARG A 121 29.14 9.93 10.50
CA ARG A 121 29.06 8.59 11.09
C ARG A 121 27.61 8.12 11.32
N ALA A 122 26.72 9.06 11.65
CA ALA A 122 25.30 8.81 11.78
C ALA A 122 24.65 8.44 10.44
N ASP A 123 25.04 9.09 9.35
CA ASP A 123 24.49 8.82 8.01
C ASP A 123 24.81 7.39 7.57
N ARG A 124 26.04 6.92 7.81
CA ARG A 124 26.42 5.52 7.52
C ARG A 124 25.64 4.49 8.33
N LEU A 125 25.33 4.81 9.59
CA LEU A 125 24.51 3.94 10.43
C LEU A 125 23.08 3.88 9.88
N VAL A 126 22.51 5.03 9.53
CA VAL A 126 21.19 5.12 8.88
C VAL A 126 21.17 4.33 7.56
N ASP A 127 22.19 4.47 6.72
CA ASP A 127 22.30 3.71 5.47
C ASP A 127 22.33 2.20 5.70
N THR A 128 23.05 1.74 6.74
CA THR A 128 23.15 0.31 7.10
C THR A 128 21.85 -0.24 7.70
N MET A 129 21.16 0.58 8.50
CA MET A 129 19.86 0.23 9.10
C MET A 129 18.71 0.28 8.09
N SER A 130 18.87 1.05 7.01
CA SER A 130 17.86 1.16 5.96
C SER A 130 17.69 -0.17 5.20
N PRO A 131 16.51 -0.43 4.61
CA PRO A 131 16.32 -1.52 3.67
C PRO A 131 17.35 -1.47 2.54
N GLN A 132 18.10 -2.56 2.34
CA GLN A 132 19.05 -2.70 1.23
C GLN A 132 18.36 -3.13 -0.06
N THR A 133 17.24 -3.83 0.09
CA THR A 133 16.30 -4.16 -0.99
C THR A 133 14.92 -3.62 -0.65
N GLU A 134 14.06 -3.47 -1.66
CA GLU A 134 12.68 -3.08 -1.43
C GLU A 134 11.90 -4.19 -0.69
N CYS A 135 10.77 -3.82 -0.09
CA CYS A 135 9.84 -4.78 0.50
C CYS A 135 9.47 -5.88 -0.52
N PRO A 136 9.66 -7.17 -0.21
CA PRO A 136 9.40 -8.27 -1.14
C PRO A 136 7.96 -8.30 -1.66
N ILE A 137 6.98 -7.95 -0.82
CA ILE A 137 5.58 -7.82 -1.27
C ILE A 137 5.42 -6.66 -2.25
N CYS A 138 6.03 -5.49 -1.99
CA CYS A 138 5.98 -4.36 -2.93
C CYS A 138 6.61 -4.74 -4.29
N LEU A 139 7.71 -5.50 -4.30
CA LEU A 139 8.34 -5.95 -5.53
C LEU A 139 7.40 -6.82 -6.38
N ILE A 140 6.64 -7.72 -5.76
CA ILE A 140 5.63 -8.54 -6.44
C ILE A 140 4.48 -7.68 -6.99
N LEU A 141 4.03 -6.69 -6.21
CA LEU A 141 2.85 -5.89 -6.54
C LEU A 141 3.09 -4.82 -7.62
N LYS A 142 4.30 -4.27 -7.74
CA LYS A 142 4.65 -3.23 -8.73
C LYS A 142 4.23 -3.53 -10.18
N PRO A 143 4.56 -4.70 -10.77
CA PRO A 143 4.12 -5.02 -12.12
C PRO A 143 2.60 -5.19 -12.22
N ILE A 144 1.95 -5.67 -11.16
CA ILE A 144 0.49 -5.85 -11.10
C ILE A 144 -0.22 -4.49 -11.06
N GLU A 145 0.26 -3.57 -10.21
CA GLU A 145 -0.20 -2.17 -10.14
C GLU A 145 -0.11 -1.50 -11.52
N SER A 146 1.05 -1.65 -12.18
CA SER A 146 1.29 -1.11 -13.51
C SER A 146 0.31 -1.69 -14.55
N GLY A 147 -0.01 -2.98 -14.44
CA GLY A 147 -1.03 -3.65 -15.25
C GLY A 147 -2.41 -3.02 -15.08
N TYR A 148 -2.91 -2.90 -13.84
CA TYR A 148 -4.21 -2.27 -13.56
C TYR A 148 -4.28 -0.82 -14.05
N ILE A 149 -3.23 -0.02 -13.81
CA ILE A 149 -3.17 1.37 -14.26
C ILE A 149 -3.19 1.44 -15.79
N SER A 150 -2.39 0.62 -16.47
CA SER A 150 -2.34 0.58 -17.95
C SER A 150 -3.69 0.21 -18.55
N THR A 151 -4.35 -0.81 -18.00
CA THR A 151 -5.70 -1.21 -18.42
C THR A 151 -6.69 -0.06 -18.21
N LEU A 152 -6.71 0.59 -17.05
CA LEU A 152 -7.57 1.76 -16.79
C LEU A 152 -7.36 2.86 -17.85
N LEU A 153 -6.12 3.26 -18.08
CA LEU A 153 -5.78 4.37 -19.00
C LEU A 153 -6.15 4.06 -20.46
N THR A 154 -5.99 2.80 -20.88
CA THR A 154 -6.35 2.33 -22.23
C THR A 154 -7.84 2.47 -22.47
N HIS A 155 -8.65 2.13 -21.47
CA HIS A 155 -10.10 2.06 -21.57
C HIS A 155 -10.78 3.44 -21.37
N LEU A 156 -10.22 4.32 -20.53
CA LEU A 156 -10.72 5.69 -20.33
C LEU A 156 -10.78 6.57 -21.60
N VAL A 157 -10.01 6.25 -22.64
CA VAL A 157 -9.98 7.00 -23.91
C VAL A 157 -11.07 6.57 -24.89
N ASN A 158 -11.53 5.34 -24.74
CA ASN A 158 -12.37 4.65 -25.73
C ASN A 158 -13.87 4.72 -25.41
N ASP A 159 -14.25 5.42 -24.33
CA ASP A 159 -15.64 5.65 -23.91
C ASP A 159 -16.44 4.34 -23.82
N ASP A 160 -15.88 3.41 -23.05
CA ASP A 160 -16.42 2.07 -22.82
C ASP A 160 -17.14 1.96 -21.47
N ALA A 161 -17.71 0.78 -21.19
CA ALA A 161 -18.38 0.47 -19.93
C ALA A 161 -17.48 0.69 -18.70
N LEU A 162 -16.16 0.55 -18.83
CA LEU A 162 -15.22 0.82 -17.75
C LEU A 162 -15.18 2.33 -17.42
N THR A 163 -15.27 3.19 -18.43
CA THR A 163 -15.28 4.66 -18.26
C THR A 163 -16.49 5.11 -17.44
N GLU A 164 -17.68 4.59 -17.76
CA GLU A 164 -18.91 4.87 -16.99
C GLU A 164 -18.78 4.37 -15.54
N THR A 165 -18.32 3.13 -15.37
CA THR A 165 -18.13 2.52 -14.05
C THR A 165 -17.13 3.31 -13.22
N TYR A 166 -16.03 3.78 -13.82
CA TYR A 166 -15.04 4.61 -13.14
C TYR A 166 -15.63 5.94 -12.64
N GLN A 167 -16.42 6.64 -13.45
CA GLN A 167 -17.05 7.91 -13.05
C GLN A 167 -18.03 7.77 -11.88
N LEU A 168 -18.69 6.61 -11.77
CA LEU A 168 -19.60 6.25 -10.69
C LEU A 168 -18.87 5.74 -9.44
N SER A 169 -17.64 5.22 -9.59
CA SER A 169 -16.81 4.72 -8.49
C SER A 169 -16.29 5.82 -7.55
N ASP A 170 -15.57 5.42 -6.50
CA ASP A 170 -14.81 6.33 -5.61
C ASP A 170 -13.47 6.79 -6.21
N GLY A 171 -13.14 6.35 -7.43
CA GLY A 171 -11.97 6.78 -8.19
C GLY A 171 -10.65 6.23 -7.67
N LEU A 172 -9.55 6.78 -8.18
CA LEU A 172 -8.22 6.46 -7.65
C LEU A 172 -7.95 7.25 -6.38
N CYS A 173 -7.22 6.64 -5.42
CA CYS A 173 -6.61 7.41 -4.35
C CYS A 173 -5.48 8.29 -4.91
N LEU A 174 -5.09 9.34 -4.19
CA LEU A 174 -4.07 10.29 -4.64
C LEU A 174 -2.74 9.61 -5.05
N PRO A 175 -2.19 8.64 -4.29
CA PRO A 175 -1.02 7.89 -4.74
C PRO A 175 -1.21 7.20 -6.10
N HIS A 176 -2.30 6.44 -6.28
CA HIS A 176 -2.56 5.75 -7.55
C HIS A 176 -2.91 6.71 -8.69
N LEU A 177 -3.53 7.86 -8.40
CA LEU A 177 -3.74 8.91 -9.39
C LEU A 177 -2.41 9.49 -9.87
N GLN A 178 -1.46 9.76 -8.96
CA GLN A 178 -0.12 10.24 -9.31
C GLN A 178 0.62 9.22 -10.19
N GLN A 179 0.51 7.93 -9.87
CA GLN A 179 1.10 6.87 -10.68
C GLN A 179 0.43 6.75 -12.04
N ALA A 180 -0.91 6.84 -12.10
CA ALA A 180 -1.64 6.88 -13.36
C ALA A 180 -1.19 8.05 -14.23
N ILE A 181 -1.08 9.27 -13.67
CA ILE A 181 -0.60 10.46 -14.38
C ILE A 181 0.81 10.25 -14.96
N LYS A 182 1.74 9.66 -14.18
CA LYS A 182 3.09 9.36 -14.67
C LYS A 182 3.12 8.33 -15.80
N SER A 183 2.13 7.44 -15.85
CA SER A 183 2.01 6.38 -16.85
C SER A 183 1.18 6.79 -18.07
N VAL A 184 0.63 8.01 -18.10
CA VAL A 184 -0.15 8.47 -19.24
C VAL A 184 0.74 8.65 -20.48
N GLY A 185 0.37 7.99 -21.58
CA GLY A 185 1.04 8.12 -22.87
C GLY A 185 0.49 9.19 -23.83
N SER A 186 -0.63 9.87 -23.50
CA SER A 186 -1.23 10.88 -24.38
C SER A 186 -2.00 11.98 -23.64
N ASP A 187 -2.01 13.19 -24.19
CA ASP A 187 -2.79 14.31 -23.62
C ASP A 187 -4.29 14.02 -23.55
N LYS A 188 -4.82 13.24 -24.50
CA LYS A 188 -6.22 12.82 -24.52
C LYS A 188 -6.53 11.92 -23.31
N SER A 189 -5.67 10.93 -23.03
CA SER A 189 -5.79 10.06 -21.85
C SER A 189 -5.68 10.86 -20.55
N LEU A 190 -4.75 11.83 -20.50
CA LEU A 190 -4.57 12.67 -19.33
C LEU A 190 -5.82 13.50 -19.04
N ALA A 191 -6.36 14.16 -20.08
CA ALA A 191 -7.56 14.96 -19.96
C ALA A 191 -8.77 14.13 -19.50
N ALA A 192 -8.94 12.92 -20.05
CA ALA A 192 -10.01 12.00 -19.66
C ALA A 192 -9.89 11.56 -18.19
N LEU A 193 -8.69 11.13 -17.75
CA LEU A 193 -8.40 10.76 -16.37
C LEU A 193 -8.68 11.90 -15.40
N LEU A 194 -8.16 13.10 -15.68
CA LEU A 194 -8.32 14.27 -14.81
C LEU A 194 -9.78 14.75 -14.76
N ALA A 195 -10.50 14.70 -15.89
CA ALA A 195 -11.92 15.06 -15.93
C ALA A 195 -12.76 14.12 -15.06
N ALA A 196 -12.57 12.81 -15.21
CA ALA A 196 -13.28 11.81 -14.42
C ALA A 196 -12.94 11.91 -12.92
N GLN A 197 -11.66 11.97 -12.56
CA GLN A 197 -11.24 12.09 -11.16
C GLN A 197 -11.73 13.39 -10.51
N ARG A 198 -11.73 14.51 -11.25
CA ARG A 198 -12.25 15.78 -10.76
C ARG A 198 -13.73 15.68 -10.40
N HIS A 199 -14.54 15.04 -11.25
CA HIS A 199 -15.97 14.84 -10.99
C HIS A 199 -16.20 14.02 -9.70
N ILE A 200 -15.44 12.95 -9.51
CA ILE A 200 -15.49 12.09 -8.32
C ILE A 200 -15.14 12.90 -7.06
N TRP A 201 -14.05 13.66 -7.07
CA TRP A 201 -13.65 14.50 -5.93
C TRP A 201 -14.61 15.65 -5.64
N GLN A 202 -15.24 16.24 -6.67
CA GLN A 202 -16.26 17.27 -6.46
C GLN A 202 -17.48 16.70 -5.74
N ARG A 203 -17.92 15.49 -6.10
CA ARG A 203 -18.98 14.76 -5.40
C ARG A 203 -18.62 14.50 -3.92
N LEU A 204 -17.43 13.97 -3.66
CA LEU A 204 -16.97 13.71 -2.29
C LEU A 204 -16.83 15.00 -1.47
N LYS A 205 -16.29 16.06 -2.07
CA LYS A 205 -16.16 17.38 -1.42
C LYS A 205 -17.53 17.97 -1.07
N GLY A 206 -18.54 17.80 -1.92
CA GLY A 206 -19.91 18.21 -1.62
C GLY A 206 -20.47 17.49 -0.39
N GLN A 207 -20.21 16.18 -0.26
CA GLN A 207 -20.61 15.41 0.91
C GLN A 207 -19.87 15.86 2.18
N LEU A 208 -18.56 16.13 2.10
CA LEU A 208 -17.82 16.70 3.23
C LEU A 208 -18.40 18.06 3.68
N ALA A 209 -18.76 18.92 2.73
CA ALA A 209 -19.38 20.21 3.04
C ALA A 209 -20.75 20.04 3.73
N GLU A 210 -21.52 19.04 3.31
CA GLU A 210 -22.80 18.71 3.94
C GLU A 210 -22.63 18.16 5.36
N PHE A 211 -21.61 17.30 5.57
CA PHE A 211 -21.25 16.81 6.89
C PHE A 211 -20.90 17.98 7.83
N ILE A 212 -20.08 18.93 7.37
CA ILE A 212 -19.75 20.14 8.14
C ILE A 212 -21.00 20.96 8.44
N ARG A 213 -21.87 21.19 7.45
CA ARG A 213 -23.09 21.99 7.59
C ARG A 213 -24.03 21.40 8.65
N LYS A 214 -24.26 20.08 8.64
CA LYS A 214 -25.17 19.42 9.59
C LYS A 214 -24.63 19.32 11.02
N ASN A 215 -23.32 19.46 11.21
CA ASN A 215 -22.72 19.57 12.54
C ASN A 215 -22.79 20.98 13.13
N ASP A 216 -23.25 21.98 12.37
CA ASP A 216 -23.63 23.29 12.91
C ASP A 216 -24.90 23.14 13.79
N TYR A 217 -24.89 23.75 14.98
CA TYR A 217 -26.00 23.66 15.94
C TYR A 217 -27.37 24.05 15.34
N ARG A 218 -27.39 24.89 14.30
CA ARG A 218 -28.62 25.32 13.61
C ARG A 218 -29.29 24.19 12.82
N PHE A 219 -28.49 23.22 12.36
CA PHE A 219 -28.92 22.13 11.50
C PHE A 219 -28.75 20.76 12.17
N SER A 220 -28.37 20.73 13.46
CA SER A 220 -28.05 19.49 14.20
C SER A 220 -29.22 18.52 14.40
N LYS A 221 -30.45 18.92 14.04
CA LYS A 221 -31.64 18.06 14.06
C LYS A 221 -31.92 17.38 12.73
N GLU A 222 -31.22 17.78 11.66
CA GLU A 222 -31.34 17.11 10.37
C GLU A 222 -30.67 15.72 10.42
N PRO A 223 -31.26 14.69 9.81
CA PRO A 223 -30.66 13.36 9.79
C PRO A 223 -29.37 13.35 8.95
N VAL A 224 -28.36 12.66 9.45
CA VAL A 224 -27.13 12.37 8.70
C VAL A 224 -27.44 11.33 7.63
N GLY A 225 -27.07 11.61 6.38
CA GLY A 225 -27.20 10.74 5.22
C GLY A 225 -25.86 10.16 4.77
N ILE A 226 -25.66 10.09 3.45
CA ILE A 226 -24.45 9.53 2.81
C ILE A 226 -23.16 10.28 3.20
N GLU A 227 -23.28 11.48 3.75
CA GLU A 227 -22.16 12.27 4.23
C GLU A 227 -21.56 11.77 5.55
N GLY A 228 -22.25 10.89 6.28
CA GLY A 228 -21.84 10.42 7.61
C GLY A 228 -20.46 9.77 7.66
N ASP A 229 -20.04 9.14 6.56
CA ASP A 229 -18.73 8.50 6.40
C ASP A 229 -17.80 9.27 5.43
N ALA A 230 -18.21 10.45 4.94
CA ALA A 230 -17.46 11.17 3.90
C ALA A 230 -16.03 11.52 4.31
N TRP A 231 -15.81 11.74 5.62
CA TRP A 231 -14.48 11.98 6.16
C TRP A 231 -13.56 10.76 6.07
N GLN A 232 -14.09 9.53 6.25
CA GLN A 232 -13.32 8.30 6.07
C GLN A 232 -12.98 8.10 4.58
N ARG A 233 -13.98 8.24 3.71
CA ARG A 233 -13.77 8.14 2.25
C ARG A 233 -12.79 9.19 1.73
N ALA A 234 -12.75 10.38 2.33
CA ALA A 234 -11.74 11.40 2.02
C ALA A 234 -10.33 10.99 2.46
N LEU A 235 -10.17 10.38 3.63
CA LEU A 235 -8.87 9.83 4.06
C LEU A 235 -8.42 8.71 3.11
N GLU A 236 -9.31 7.79 2.75
CA GLU A 236 -8.99 6.71 1.80
C GLU A 236 -8.66 7.25 0.40
N SER A 237 -9.36 8.30 -0.05
CA SER A 237 -9.08 8.95 -1.33
C SER A 237 -7.74 9.69 -1.35
N LEU A 238 -7.25 10.18 -0.20
CA LEU A 238 -5.98 10.91 -0.14
C LEU A 238 -4.77 10.02 0.19
N TYR A 239 -4.96 8.99 1.01
CA TYR A 239 -3.85 8.20 1.57
C TYR A 239 -3.90 6.72 1.18
N GLY A 240 -4.98 6.27 0.56
CA GLY A 240 -5.29 4.85 0.42
C GLY A 240 -5.96 4.27 1.67
N PRO A 241 -6.48 3.03 1.60
CA PRO A 241 -7.09 2.39 2.74
C PRO A 241 -6.04 2.02 3.80
N PRO A 242 -6.41 1.97 5.09
CA PRO A 242 -5.56 1.31 6.07
C PRO A 242 -5.42 -0.18 5.71
N PRO A 243 -4.28 -0.81 6.04
CA PRO A 243 -4.09 -2.24 5.78
C PRO A 243 -5.19 -3.05 6.46
N LYS A 244 -5.94 -3.83 5.67
CA LYS A 244 -7.00 -4.70 6.20
C LYS A 244 -6.38 -5.97 6.75
N THR A 245 -6.48 -6.17 8.06
CA THR A 245 -6.07 -7.40 8.76
C THR A 245 -7.18 -8.45 8.68
N PRO A 246 -6.98 -9.59 7.99
CA PRO A 246 -7.96 -10.67 7.98
C PRO A 246 -8.08 -11.30 9.38
N GLY A 247 -9.30 -11.46 9.89
CA GLY A 247 -9.56 -12.32 11.06
C GLY A 247 -9.42 -11.70 12.45
N LEU A 248 -9.32 -10.37 12.60
CA LEU A 248 -9.33 -9.67 13.91
C LEU A 248 -10.64 -9.80 14.72
N GLY A 249 -11.56 -10.68 14.32
CA GLY A 249 -12.67 -11.15 15.15
C GLY A 249 -12.29 -12.23 16.17
N ARG A 250 -11.05 -12.74 16.16
CA ARG A 250 -10.51 -13.63 17.20
C ARG A 250 -9.21 -13.04 17.73
N GLY A 251 -9.20 -12.72 19.02
CA GLY A 251 -8.17 -11.90 19.66
C GLY A 251 -6.75 -12.44 19.47
N LEU A 252 -5.80 -11.51 19.36
CA LEU A 252 -4.37 -11.75 19.14
C LEU A 252 -3.67 -12.49 20.30
N THR A 253 -4.38 -12.93 21.33
CA THR A 253 -3.80 -13.53 22.54
C THR A 253 -4.65 -14.63 23.20
N SER A 254 -5.64 -15.24 22.53
CA SER A 254 -6.56 -16.15 23.24
C SER A 254 -5.97 -17.51 23.66
N ASP A 255 -4.80 -17.93 23.17
CA ASP A 255 -4.31 -19.30 23.43
C ASP A 255 -2.79 -19.40 23.67
N VAL A 256 -2.24 -18.53 24.51
CA VAL A 256 -0.97 -18.85 25.19
C VAL A 256 -1.33 -19.59 26.48
N LYS A 257 -1.19 -20.92 26.44
CA LYS A 257 -1.35 -21.82 27.58
C LYS A 257 -0.64 -21.27 28.82
N ARG A 258 -1.38 -21.15 29.93
CA ARG A 258 -0.80 -21.24 31.28
C ARG A 258 -0.42 -22.68 31.57
#